data_AF-A0A1R0GMX6-F1
#
_entry.id   AF-A0A1R0GMX6-F1
#
_cell.length_a   1.000
_cell.length_b   1.000
_cell.length_c   1.000
_cell.angle_alpha   90.00
_cell.angle_beta   90.00
_cell.angle_gamma   90.00
#
_symmetry.space_group_name_H-M   'P 1'
#
loop_
_entity.id
_entity.type
_entity.pdbx_description
1 polymer ?
#
loop_
_entity_poly.entity_id
_entity_poly.type
_entity_poly.pdbx_seq_one_letter_code
_entity_poly.pdbx_strand_id
1 'polypeptide(L)'
;MFGLSDLPPMILTDAYKLSHYRLYPEARSMTAYGEFRTSLDKDQIDHRIVFYGIQYIIKNYVSRKWTLQDLAKTKLFLKTFNALNSEYPFPEHLFEKFIAENDGYFPVVIEALPEGSVIYPRVPVFQITAKNEYSSLVTFLETVLTMVWYPSTVATLSRRAKTLISKYFDETVDPPSRFLIDSRLHDFGFRGCTSIEQSVIGGCAHLLNFEGTDTMSAAYYAQFELNGGKPVGNSIPATEHSVMTSYNSELDSIKKALEEYGSGLVSIVMDSYDYKNALENLLPAVKSLKLKKGGILVIRPDSGDVVTTVIDGLIACDRVFGSIKNELG
;
A
#
# COMPACT_ATOMS: atom_id res chain seq x y z
N MET A 1 4.11 -26.66 4.36
CA MET A 1 3.04 -25.66 4.18
C MET A 1 3.26 -25.05 2.80
N PHE A 2 2.22 -24.90 1.97
CA PHE A 2 2.33 -24.39 0.60
C PHE A 2 2.18 -22.86 0.62
N GLY A 3 3.22 -22.12 0.23
CA GLY A 3 3.24 -20.67 0.13
C GLY A 3 3.05 -20.15 -1.29
N LEU A 4 2.85 -18.82 -1.44
CA LEU A 4 2.73 -18.19 -2.77
C LEU A 4 3.98 -18.40 -3.64
N SER A 5 5.15 -18.52 -3.01
CA SER A 5 6.40 -18.86 -3.70
C SER A 5 6.41 -20.29 -4.26
N ASP A 6 5.52 -21.18 -3.81
CA ASP A 6 5.50 -22.57 -4.25
C ASP A 6 4.64 -22.79 -5.51
N LEU A 7 3.93 -21.75 -5.97
CA LEU A 7 3.22 -21.76 -7.24
C LEU A 7 4.22 -21.80 -8.41
N PRO A 8 4.06 -22.73 -9.38
CA PRO A 8 4.86 -22.72 -10.60
C PRO A 8 4.72 -21.39 -11.35
N PRO A 9 5.82 -20.73 -11.77
CA PRO A 9 5.72 -19.45 -12.48
C PRO A 9 4.90 -19.51 -13.78
N MET A 10 4.86 -20.66 -14.45
CA MET A 10 4.09 -20.89 -15.68
C MET A 10 2.57 -20.76 -15.49
N ILE A 11 2.05 -20.78 -14.25
CA ILE A 11 0.62 -20.60 -13.96
C ILE A 11 0.29 -19.21 -13.39
N LEU A 12 1.29 -18.33 -13.24
CA LEU A 12 1.09 -16.95 -12.79
C LEU A 12 0.69 -16.05 -13.98
N THR A 13 -0.33 -16.51 -14.70
CA THR A 13 -0.83 -15.91 -15.93
C THR A 13 -2.31 -16.25 -16.10
N ASP A 14 -3.05 -15.42 -16.83
CA ASP A 14 -4.38 -15.82 -17.29
C ASP A 14 -4.26 -17.01 -18.23
N ALA A 15 -5.15 -18.00 -18.06
CA ALA A 15 -5.08 -19.27 -18.78
C ALA A 15 -4.94 -19.09 -20.31
N TYR A 16 -5.71 -18.17 -20.90
CA TYR A 16 -5.72 -17.96 -22.35
C TYR A 16 -4.33 -17.59 -22.91
N LYS A 17 -3.44 -17.00 -22.10
CA LYS A 17 -2.08 -16.63 -22.51
C LYS A 17 -1.21 -17.85 -22.83
N LEU A 18 -1.48 -19.01 -22.23
CA LEU A 18 -0.82 -20.27 -22.57
C LEU A 18 -1.13 -20.71 -24.01
N SER A 19 -2.23 -20.23 -24.61
CA SER A 19 -2.61 -20.55 -25.99
C SER A 19 -2.12 -19.54 -27.04
N HIS A 20 -1.69 -18.35 -26.61
CA HIS A 20 -1.36 -17.24 -27.52
C HIS A 20 -0.15 -17.49 -28.42
N TYR A 21 0.76 -18.39 -28.02
CA TYR A 21 1.97 -18.65 -28.80
C TYR A 21 1.68 -19.13 -30.23
N ARG A 22 0.53 -19.76 -30.47
CA ARG A 22 0.08 -20.20 -31.80
C ARG A 22 -0.60 -19.10 -32.62
N LEU A 23 -0.98 -18.00 -31.98
CA LEU A 23 -1.77 -16.92 -32.58
C LEU A 23 -0.89 -15.75 -33.03
N TYR A 24 0.30 -15.60 -32.43
CA TYR A 24 1.26 -14.60 -32.83
C TYR A 24 1.87 -14.92 -34.20
N PRO A 25 2.07 -13.92 -35.08
CA PRO A 25 2.85 -14.12 -36.30
C PRO A 25 4.31 -14.40 -35.95
N GLU A 26 5.03 -15.07 -36.85
CA GLU A 26 6.48 -15.17 -36.73
C GLU A 26 7.11 -13.77 -36.74
N ALA A 27 8.00 -13.51 -35.79
CA ALA A 27 8.68 -12.24 -35.67
C ALA A 27 10.10 -12.41 -35.15
N ARG A 28 11.03 -11.59 -35.66
CA ARG A 28 12.39 -11.46 -35.11
C ARG A 28 12.38 -10.82 -33.72
N SER A 29 11.42 -9.94 -33.46
CA SER A 29 11.21 -9.31 -32.16
C SER A 29 9.78 -8.81 -32.04
N MET A 30 9.25 -8.88 -30.83
CA MET A 30 8.00 -8.23 -30.44
C MET A 30 8.22 -7.41 -29.19
N THR A 31 7.60 -6.23 -29.16
CA THR A 31 7.54 -5.34 -28.00
C THR A 31 6.09 -5.07 -27.67
N ALA A 32 5.75 -5.20 -26.39
CA ALA A 32 4.50 -4.73 -25.82
C ALA A 32 4.79 -3.70 -24.74
N TYR A 33 3.80 -2.87 -24.39
CA TYR A 33 3.93 -1.88 -23.33
C TYR A 33 2.67 -1.85 -22.47
N GLY A 34 2.84 -1.45 -21.21
CA GLY A 34 1.75 -1.16 -20.29
C GLY A 34 1.54 0.33 -20.13
N GLU A 35 0.29 0.77 -20.04
CA GLU A 35 -0.08 2.15 -19.76
C GLU A 35 -1.34 2.21 -18.87
N PHE A 36 -1.49 3.30 -18.13
CA PHE A 36 -2.76 3.64 -17.51
C PHE A 36 -3.67 4.31 -18.53
N ARG A 37 -4.90 3.81 -18.68
CA ARG A 37 -5.83 4.32 -19.71
C ARG A 37 -6.58 5.59 -19.31
N THR A 38 -6.75 5.80 -18.00
CA THR A 38 -7.51 6.91 -17.43
C THR A 38 -6.97 7.29 -16.06
N SER A 39 -7.36 8.46 -15.56
CA SER A 39 -7.06 8.95 -14.22
C SER A 39 -7.81 8.16 -13.15
N LEU A 40 -7.35 8.28 -11.89
CA LEU A 40 -8.07 7.74 -10.73
C LEU A 40 -9.49 8.30 -10.71
N ASP A 41 -10.49 7.42 -10.55
CA ASP A 41 -11.93 7.74 -10.58
C ASP A 41 -12.40 8.52 -11.83
N LYS A 42 -11.63 8.48 -12.93
CA LYS A 42 -11.87 9.29 -14.13
C LYS A 42 -11.98 10.79 -13.82
N ASP A 43 -11.20 11.25 -12.84
CA ASP A 43 -11.14 12.66 -12.45
C ASP A 43 -10.87 13.55 -13.68
N GLN A 44 -11.67 14.61 -13.83
CA GLN A 44 -11.61 15.51 -14.97
C GLN A 44 -10.60 16.66 -14.77
N ILE A 45 -10.10 16.84 -13.55
CA ILE A 45 -9.22 17.96 -13.15
C ILE A 45 -7.79 17.45 -12.91
N ASP A 46 -7.59 16.49 -12.01
CA ASP A 46 -6.26 15.94 -11.71
C ASP A 46 -6.07 14.57 -12.35
N HIS A 47 -5.37 14.55 -13.49
CA HIS A 47 -5.13 13.31 -14.23
C HIS A 47 -3.82 12.61 -13.83
N ARG A 48 -3.02 13.21 -12.95
CA ARG A 48 -1.67 12.72 -12.65
C ARG A 48 -1.70 11.44 -11.84
N ILE A 49 -0.88 10.47 -12.22
CA ILE A 49 -0.74 9.15 -11.60
C ILE A 49 0.69 9.00 -11.08
N VAL A 50 0.87 8.49 -9.87
CA VAL A 50 2.18 8.08 -9.34
C VAL A 50 2.44 6.65 -9.77
N PHE A 51 3.49 6.41 -10.55
CA PHE A 51 3.90 5.08 -10.95
C PHE A 51 4.80 4.45 -9.87
N TYR A 52 4.38 3.33 -9.29
CA TYR A 52 5.11 2.66 -8.21
C TYR A 52 4.80 1.15 -8.17
N GLY A 53 5.77 0.34 -7.73
CA GLY A 53 5.60 -1.09 -7.41
C GLY A 53 6.05 -2.09 -8.47
N ILE A 54 6.56 -1.65 -9.64
CA ILE A 54 7.06 -2.54 -10.68
C ILE A 54 8.31 -3.32 -10.24
N GLN A 55 9.19 -2.71 -9.45
CA GLN A 55 10.39 -3.33 -8.89
C GLN A 55 10.03 -4.50 -7.97
N TYR A 56 9.01 -4.32 -7.12
CA TYR A 56 8.49 -5.39 -6.27
C TYR A 56 8.01 -6.56 -7.13
N ILE A 57 7.20 -6.28 -8.16
CA ILE A 57 6.66 -7.31 -9.06
C ILE A 57 7.78 -8.04 -9.79
N ILE A 58 8.75 -7.31 -10.34
CA ILE A 58 9.89 -7.89 -11.04
C ILE A 58 10.70 -8.79 -10.11
N LYS A 59 11.10 -8.29 -8.93
CA LYS A 59 11.92 -9.05 -7.97
C LYS A 59 11.23 -10.32 -7.48
N ASN A 60 9.93 -10.25 -7.19
CA ASN A 60 9.20 -11.34 -6.54
C ASN A 60 8.52 -12.31 -7.51
N TYR A 61 8.33 -11.96 -8.78
CA TYR A 61 7.58 -12.80 -9.73
C TYR A 61 8.29 -13.03 -11.06
N VAL A 62 9.00 -12.04 -11.59
CA VAL A 62 9.64 -12.14 -12.92
C VAL A 62 11.07 -12.65 -12.83
N SER A 63 11.89 -12.04 -11.98
CA SER A 63 13.32 -12.36 -11.80
C SER A 63 13.55 -13.60 -10.92
N ARG A 64 12.57 -14.49 -10.85
CA ARG A 64 12.70 -15.79 -10.21
C ARG A 64 13.18 -16.81 -11.23
N LYS A 65 13.97 -17.79 -10.79
CA LYS A 65 14.37 -18.92 -11.62
C LYS A 65 13.21 -19.89 -11.80
N TRP A 66 12.93 -20.26 -13.03
CA TRP A 66 11.93 -21.26 -13.39
C TRP A 66 12.64 -22.59 -13.54
N THR A 67 12.07 -23.65 -12.98
CA THR A 67 12.75 -24.94 -12.92
C THR A 67 12.06 -26.00 -13.77
N LEU A 68 12.78 -27.06 -14.15
CA LEU A 68 12.19 -28.24 -14.78
C LEU A 68 11.14 -28.92 -13.87
N GLN A 69 11.27 -28.76 -12.55
CA GLN A 69 10.27 -29.26 -11.61
C GLN A 69 8.95 -28.46 -11.71
N ASP A 70 9.02 -27.14 -11.85
CA ASP A 70 7.86 -26.28 -12.07
C ASP A 70 7.18 -26.61 -13.40
N LEU A 71 7.97 -26.84 -14.44
CA LEU A 71 7.48 -27.29 -15.74
C LEU A 71 6.75 -28.63 -15.63
N ALA A 72 7.34 -29.63 -14.97
CA ALA A 72 6.74 -30.95 -14.78
C ALA A 72 5.42 -30.88 -14.00
N LYS A 73 5.36 -30.09 -12.93
CA LYS A 73 4.12 -29.85 -12.16
C LYS A 73 3.05 -29.16 -13.01
N THR A 74 3.43 -28.14 -13.77
CA THR A 74 2.52 -27.41 -14.66
C THR A 74 1.93 -28.34 -15.72
N LYS A 75 2.76 -29.16 -16.38
CA LYS A 75 2.29 -30.17 -17.33
C LYS A 75 1.26 -31.11 -16.71
N LEU A 76 1.53 -31.62 -15.50
CA LEU A 76 0.62 -32.51 -14.81
C LEU A 76 -0.72 -31.83 -14.51
N PHE A 77 -0.70 -30.57 -14.08
CA PHE A 77 -1.91 -29.77 -13.86
C PHE A 77 -2.71 -29.57 -15.16
N LEU A 78 -2.04 -29.15 -16.24
CA LEU A 78 -2.68 -28.83 -17.52
C LEU A 78 -3.31 -30.04 -18.24
N LYS A 79 -2.93 -31.27 -17.89
CA LYS A 79 -3.62 -32.49 -18.34
C LYS A 79 -5.09 -32.58 -17.89
N THR A 80 -5.43 -31.89 -16.81
CA THR A 80 -6.77 -31.93 -16.19
C THR A 80 -7.47 -30.59 -16.21
N PHE A 81 -6.72 -29.50 -16.40
CA PHE A 81 -7.25 -28.16 -16.60
C PHE A 81 -7.74 -28.00 -18.05
N ASN A 82 -8.87 -28.63 -18.36
CA ASN A 82 -9.28 -28.93 -19.74
C ASN A 82 -9.79 -27.71 -20.53
N ALA A 83 -9.48 -27.69 -21.83
CA ALA A 83 -10.15 -26.87 -22.84
C ALA A 83 -11.24 -27.71 -23.52
N LEU A 84 -12.43 -27.77 -22.92
CA LEU A 84 -13.61 -28.45 -23.46
C LEU A 84 -13.32 -29.87 -24.01
N ASN A 85 -12.81 -30.76 -23.15
CA ASN A 85 -12.42 -32.15 -23.45
C ASN A 85 -11.10 -32.36 -24.22
N SER A 86 -10.25 -31.34 -24.31
CA SER A 86 -8.87 -31.45 -24.81
C SER A 86 -7.85 -30.89 -23.81
N GLU A 87 -6.59 -31.32 -23.93
CA GLU A 87 -5.48 -30.74 -23.15
C GLU A 87 -5.37 -29.24 -23.45
N TYR A 88 -5.07 -28.45 -22.41
CA TYR A 88 -4.90 -27.01 -22.61
C TYR A 88 -3.66 -26.72 -23.46
N PRO A 89 -3.73 -25.85 -24.49
CA PRO A 89 -2.57 -25.49 -25.29
C PRO A 89 -1.46 -24.90 -24.41
N PHE A 90 -0.23 -25.43 -24.56
CA PHE A 90 0.91 -25.04 -23.75
C PHE A 90 2.22 -25.11 -24.56
N PRO A 91 3.03 -24.04 -24.65
CA PRO A 91 4.29 -24.04 -25.39
C PRO A 91 5.42 -24.66 -24.57
N GLU A 92 5.26 -25.92 -24.17
CA GLU A 92 6.21 -26.65 -23.33
C GLU A 92 7.67 -26.51 -23.81
N HIS A 93 7.89 -26.72 -25.11
CA HIS A 93 9.21 -26.65 -25.73
C HIS A 93 9.89 -25.29 -25.54
N LEU A 94 9.15 -24.17 -25.54
CA LEU A 94 9.74 -22.85 -25.31
C LEU A 94 10.16 -22.67 -23.85
N PHE A 95 9.35 -23.16 -22.91
CA PHE A 95 9.68 -23.11 -21.49
C PHE A 95 10.90 -23.98 -21.17
N GLU A 96 10.92 -25.23 -21.65
CA GLU A 96 12.06 -26.12 -21.48
C GLU A 96 13.34 -25.51 -22.05
N LYS A 97 13.24 -24.90 -23.24
CA LYS A 97 14.37 -24.29 -23.93
C LYS A 97 14.97 -23.13 -23.15
N PHE A 98 14.19 -22.13 -22.74
CA PHE A 98 14.79 -21.00 -22.00
C PHE A 98 15.24 -21.42 -20.60
N ILE A 99 14.63 -22.43 -19.98
CA ILE A 99 15.13 -22.95 -18.70
C ILE A 99 16.58 -23.44 -18.87
N ALA A 100 16.86 -24.14 -19.97
CA ALA A 100 18.21 -24.60 -20.28
C ALA A 100 19.15 -23.47 -20.74
N GLU A 101 18.69 -22.59 -21.64
CA GLU A 101 19.52 -21.54 -22.25
C GLU A 101 19.78 -20.36 -21.32
N ASN A 102 18.82 -20.01 -20.47
CA ASN A 102 18.81 -18.80 -19.66
C ASN A 102 18.82 -19.09 -18.15
N ASP A 103 19.23 -20.29 -17.71
CA ASP A 103 19.30 -20.66 -16.28
C ASP A 103 17.97 -20.39 -15.54
N GLY A 104 16.86 -20.70 -16.23
CA GLY A 104 15.50 -20.49 -15.70
C GLY A 104 15.00 -19.05 -15.70
N TYR A 105 15.77 -18.06 -16.15
CA TYR A 105 15.30 -16.67 -16.23
C TYR A 105 14.49 -16.43 -17.50
N PHE A 106 13.31 -15.81 -17.33
CA PHE A 106 12.39 -15.56 -18.44
C PHE A 106 13.06 -14.70 -19.55
N PRO A 107 12.99 -15.10 -20.84
CA PRO A 107 13.83 -14.58 -21.91
C PRO A 107 13.34 -13.25 -22.50
N VAL A 108 13.25 -12.21 -21.67
CA VAL A 108 12.75 -10.87 -22.07
C VAL A 108 13.63 -9.75 -21.53
N VAL A 109 13.52 -8.59 -22.17
CA VAL A 109 14.03 -7.32 -21.65
C VAL A 109 12.83 -6.50 -21.18
N ILE A 110 12.88 -5.99 -19.95
CA ILE A 110 11.87 -5.09 -19.40
C ILE A 110 12.54 -3.75 -19.10
N GLU A 111 11.95 -2.68 -19.60
CA GLU A 111 12.34 -1.30 -19.31
C GLU A 111 11.12 -0.60 -18.71
N ALA A 112 11.32 0.14 -17.62
CA ALA A 112 10.24 0.84 -16.93
C ALA A 112 10.65 2.27 -16.58
N LEU A 113 9.67 3.14 -16.41
CA LEU A 113 9.90 4.47 -15.84
C LEU A 113 10.45 4.33 -14.42
N PRO A 114 11.23 5.32 -13.93
CA PRO A 114 11.64 5.34 -12.53
C PRO A 114 10.42 5.31 -11.60
N GLU A 115 10.45 4.47 -10.56
CA GLU A 115 9.40 4.48 -9.55
C GLU A 115 9.33 5.82 -8.81
N GLY A 116 8.12 6.22 -8.43
CA GLY A 116 7.82 7.55 -7.89
C GLY A 116 7.55 8.61 -8.96
N SER A 117 7.75 8.30 -10.25
CA SER A 117 7.43 9.22 -11.34
C SER A 117 5.95 9.60 -11.34
N VAL A 118 5.67 10.89 -11.56
CA VAL A 118 4.32 11.41 -11.77
C VAL A 118 4.07 11.53 -13.27
N ILE A 119 3.09 10.77 -13.76
CA ILE A 119 2.80 10.63 -15.20
C ILE A 119 1.34 10.98 -15.50
N TYR A 120 1.02 11.10 -16.79
CA TYR A 120 -0.35 11.22 -17.30
C TYR A 120 -0.83 9.88 -17.88
N PRO A 121 -2.16 9.66 -18.00
CA PRO A 121 -2.70 8.53 -18.73
C PRO A 121 -2.15 8.50 -20.17
N ARG A 122 -2.09 7.31 -20.77
CA ARG A 122 -1.55 7.06 -22.12
C ARG A 122 -0.05 7.28 -22.28
N VAL A 123 0.67 7.40 -21.16
CA VAL A 123 2.13 7.30 -21.13
C VAL A 123 2.51 5.84 -20.88
N PRO A 124 3.33 5.21 -21.74
CA PRO A 124 3.91 3.90 -21.47
C PRO A 124 4.73 3.93 -20.18
N VAL A 125 4.39 3.08 -19.21
CA VAL A 125 5.08 3.00 -17.90
C VAL A 125 6.12 1.89 -17.84
N PHE A 126 5.91 0.85 -18.65
CA PHE A 126 6.91 -0.18 -18.90
C PHE A 126 6.74 -0.71 -20.32
N GLN A 127 7.83 -1.25 -20.87
CA GLN A 127 7.83 -2.05 -22.09
C GLN A 127 8.52 -3.38 -21.83
N ILE A 128 8.05 -4.41 -22.54
CA ILE A 128 8.59 -5.76 -22.52
C ILE A 128 8.91 -6.18 -23.96
N THR A 129 10.14 -6.61 -24.18
CA THR A 129 10.61 -7.05 -25.49
C THR A 129 11.07 -8.50 -25.43
N ALA A 130 10.56 -9.30 -26.35
CA ALA A 130 10.99 -10.67 -26.62
C ALA A 130 11.55 -10.78 -28.05
N LYS A 131 12.44 -11.75 -28.28
CA LYS A 131 13.15 -11.93 -29.56
C LYS A 131 13.05 -13.35 -30.06
N ASN A 132 13.13 -13.51 -31.38
CA ASN A 132 13.14 -14.79 -32.09
C ASN A 132 11.94 -15.67 -31.67
N GLU A 133 12.17 -16.95 -31.36
CA GLU A 133 11.12 -17.90 -30.95
C GLU A 133 10.35 -17.48 -29.69
N TYR A 134 11.00 -16.74 -28.78
CA TYR A 134 10.38 -16.21 -27.57
C TYR A 134 9.46 -15.03 -27.84
N SER A 135 9.46 -14.45 -29.04
CA SER A 135 8.55 -13.35 -29.41
C SER A 135 7.08 -13.69 -29.14
N SER A 136 6.72 -14.96 -29.31
CA SER A 136 5.39 -15.50 -29.04
C SER A 136 4.98 -15.50 -27.55
N LEU A 137 5.93 -15.25 -26.64
CA LEU A 137 5.73 -15.15 -25.19
C LEU A 137 5.70 -13.69 -24.68
N VAL A 138 5.76 -12.69 -25.57
CA VAL A 138 5.93 -11.26 -25.20
C VAL A 138 4.91 -10.73 -24.19
N THR A 139 3.65 -11.21 -24.23
CA THR A 139 2.59 -10.80 -23.29
C THR A 139 2.28 -11.85 -22.22
N PHE A 140 3.10 -12.89 -22.08
CA PHE A 140 2.91 -13.92 -21.05
C PHE A 140 2.91 -13.31 -19.65
N LEU A 141 3.85 -12.42 -19.36
CA LEU A 141 4.00 -11.75 -18.06
C LEU A 141 3.01 -10.58 -17.85
N GLU A 142 2.11 -10.29 -18.80
CA GLU A 142 1.18 -9.16 -18.68
C GLU A 142 0.31 -9.26 -17.41
N THR A 143 -0.19 -10.45 -17.07
CA THR A 143 -1.08 -10.62 -15.91
C THR A 143 -0.41 -10.18 -14.61
N VAL A 144 0.87 -10.53 -14.40
CA VAL A 144 1.64 -10.12 -13.21
C VAL A 144 2.16 -8.68 -13.32
N LEU A 145 2.69 -8.26 -14.46
CA LEU A 145 3.21 -6.90 -14.64
C LEU A 145 2.13 -5.83 -14.50
N THR A 146 0.91 -6.11 -14.97
CA THR A 146 -0.21 -5.17 -14.87
C THR A 146 -0.73 -5.03 -13.44
N MET A 147 -0.39 -5.92 -12.50
CA MET A 147 -0.70 -5.75 -11.06
C MET A 147 -0.11 -4.47 -10.46
N VAL A 148 0.85 -3.82 -11.14
CA VAL A 148 1.38 -2.50 -10.78
C VAL A 148 0.28 -1.42 -10.67
N TRP A 149 -0.91 -1.68 -11.21
CA TRP A 149 -2.07 -0.82 -11.04
C TRP A 149 -2.41 -0.57 -9.56
N TYR A 150 -2.31 -1.59 -8.71
CA TYR A 150 -2.69 -1.51 -7.30
C TYR A 150 -1.79 -0.52 -6.52
N PRO A 151 -0.46 -0.73 -6.44
CA PRO A 151 0.42 0.19 -5.74
C PRO A 151 0.41 1.60 -6.34
N SER A 152 0.32 1.73 -7.66
CA SER A 152 0.22 3.04 -8.31
C SER A 152 -1.08 3.78 -7.94
N THR A 153 -2.19 3.04 -7.78
CA THR A 153 -3.47 3.59 -7.31
C THR A 153 -3.37 4.10 -5.87
N VAL A 154 -2.79 3.31 -4.96
CA VAL A 154 -2.59 3.71 -3.57
C VAL A 154 -1.69 4.94 -3.45
N ALA A 155 -0.54 4.94 -4.14
CA ALA A 155 0.38 6.08 -4.17
C ALA A 155 -0.30 7.35 -4.73
N THR A 156 -1.12 7.21 -5.76
CA THR A 156 -1.87 8.32 -6.36
C THR A 156 -2.92 8.88 -5.42
N LEU A 157 -3.72 8.01 -4.78
CA LEU A 157 -4.74 8.43 -3.83
C LEU A 157 -4.11 9.12 -2.60
N SER A 158 -3.02 8.55 -2.09
CA SER A 158 -2.24 9.14 -0.99
C SER A 158 -1.67 10.51 -1.37
N ARG A 159 -1.10 10.68 -2.58
CA ARG A 159 -0.66 11.99 -3.10
C ARG A 159 -1.79 13.01 -3.17
N ARG A 160 -2.98 12.59 -3.63
CA ARG A 160 -4.16 13.47 -3.71
C ARG A 160 -4.61 13.92 -2.32
N ALA A 161 -4.62 13.02 -1.35
CA ALA A 161 -4.89 13.37 0.04
C ALA A 161 -3.84 14.37 0.56
N LYS A 162 -2.55 14.13 0.31
CA LYS A 162 -1.49 15.08 0.67
C LYS A 162 -1.69 16.46 0.05
N THR A 163 -2.09 16.52 -1.22
CA THR A 163 -2.37 17.78 -1.92
C THR A 163 -3.51 18.53 -1.25
N LEU A 164 -4.62 17.85 -0.93
CA LEU A 164 -5.77 18.43 -0.27
C LEU A 164 -5.43 18.93 1.14
N ILE A 165 -4.73 18.10 1.93
CA ILE A 165 -4.31 18.45 3.29
C ILE A 165 -3.33 19.64 3.23
N SER A 166 -2.38 19.63 2.29
CA SER A 166 -1.39 20.70 2.13
C SER A 166 -2.06 22.05 1.86
N LYS A 167 -3.10 22.08 1.03
CA LYS A 167 -3.89 23.30 0.77
C LYS A 167 -4.41 23.90 2.09
N TYR A 168 -5.09 23.11 2.91
CA TYR A 168 -5.63 23.61 4.19
C TYR A 168 -4.53 23.90 5.21
N PHE A 169 -3.41 23.16 5.16
CA PHE A 169 -2.23 23.46 5.97
C PHE A 169 -1.64 24.83 5.64
N ASP A 170 -1.53 25.18 4.37
CA ASP A 170 -1.04 26.50 3.95
C ASP A 170 -1.96 27.64 4.38
N GLU A 171 -3.28 27.37 4.45
CA GLU A 171 -4.30 28.33 4.89
C GLU A 171 -4.37 28.48 6.42
N THR A 172 -4.04 27.44 7.20
CA THR A 172 -4.39 27.38 8.64
C THR A 172 -3.23 27.06 9.59
N VAL A 173 -2.06 26.68 9.09
CA VAL A 173 -0.90 26.28 9.91
C VAL A 173 0.28 27.23 9.68
N ASP A 174 0.82 27.75 10.78
CA ASP A 174 1.99 28.65 10.76
C ASP A 174 3.18 27.98 10.04
N PRO A 175 3.97 28.75 9.25
CA PRO A 175 5.09 28.22 8.50
C PRO A 175 6.05 27.31 9.31
N PRO A 176 6.42 27.64 10.57
CA PRO A 176 7.29 26.77 11.37
C PRO A 176 6.71 25.40 11.70
N SER A 177 5.40 25.20 11.59
CA SER A 177 4.70 23.94 11.90
C SER A 177 4.30 23.14 10.66
N ARG A 178 4.55 23.66 9.45
CA ARG A 178 4.14 22.99 8.19
C ARG A 178 4.89 21.69 7.92
N PHE A 179 6.05 21.48 8.55
CA PHE A 179 6.76 20.20 8.49
C PHE A 179 5.91 19.02 9.00
N LEU A 180 4.87 19.28 9.79
CA LEU A 180 3.98 18.23 10.28
C LEU A 180 3.15 17.56 9.18
N ILE A 181 3.06 18.14 7.98
CA ILE A 181 2.24 17.64 6.86
C ILE A 181 2.47 16.16 6.55
N ASP A 182 3.72 15.70 6.64
CA ASP A 182 4.12 14.33 6.33
C ASP A 182 3.54 13.31 7.33
N SER A 183 3.04 13.75 8.47
CA SER A 183 2.41 12.92 9.50
C SER A 183 0.88 13.03 9.57
N ARG A 184 0.24 13.78 8.65
CA ARG A 184 -1.20 14.13 8.77
C ARG A 184 -2.17 13.12 8.16
N LEU A 185 -1.67 12.07 7.51
CA LEU A 185 -2.46 10.92 7.13
C LEU A 185 -1.70 9.64 7.51
N HIS A 186 -2.21 8.97 8.54
CA HIS A 186 -1.60 7.76 9.08
C HIS A 186 -2.23 6.51 8.46
N ASP A 187 -1.40 5.56 8.04
CA ASP A 187 -1.89 4.29 7.48
C ASP A 187 -2.27 3.30 8.60
N PHE A 188 -3.58 3.06 8.75
CA PHE A 188 -4.17 2.02 9.62
C PHE A 188 -4.69 0.81 8.81
N GLY A 189 -4.25 0.67 7.55
CA GLY A 189 -4.85 -0.20 6.55
C GLY A 189 -4.51 -1.68 6.65
N PHE A 190 -3.53 -2.09 7.47
CA PHE A 190 -3.07 -3.49 7.50
C PHE A 190 -4.23 -4.48 7.67
N ARG A 191 -5.09 -4.29 8.68
CA ARG A 191 -6.23 -5.21 8.93
C ARG A 191 -7.29 -5.20 7.82
N GLY A 192 -7.30 -4.17 6.97
CA GLY A 192 -8.20 -4.06 5.82
C GLY A 192 -7.62 -4.64 4.53
N CYS A 193 -6.36 -5.08 4.54
CA CYS A 193 -5.73 -5.69 3.37
C CYS A 193 -6.23 -7.13 3.15
N THR A 194 -6.37 -7.55 1.90
CA THR A 194 -6.79 -8.90 1.50
C THR A 194 -5.66 -9.93 1.61
N SER A 195 -4.41 -9.48 1.72
CA SER A 195 -3.24 -10.34 1.91
C SER A 195 -2.09 -9.60 2.60
N ILE A 196 -1.13 -10.35 3.15
CA ILE A 196 0.11 -9.79 3.71
C ILE A 196 0.90 -9.05 2.63
N GLU A 197 0.98 -9.59 1.42
CA GLU A 197 1.65 -8.93 0.30
C GLU A 197 1.01 -7.57 -0.02
N GLN A 198 -0.32 -7.50 0.00
CA GLN A 198 -1.02 -6.24 -0.21
C GLN A 198 -0.65 -5.20 0.87
N SER A 199 -0.53 -5.63 2.13
CA SER A 199 -0.08 -4.75 3.22
C SER A 199 1.32 -4.19 2.98
N VAL A 200 2.22 -4.99 2.40
CA VAL A 200 3.59 -4.56 2.08
C VAL A 200 3.57 -3.55 0.93
N ILE A 201 3.09 -3.96 -0.24
CA ILE A 201 3.22 -3.16 -1.46
C ILE A 201 2.34 -1.90 -1.42
N GLY A 202 1.13 -2.01 -0.83
CA GLY A 202 0.20 -0.90 -0.64
C GLY A 202 0.66 0.08 0.44
N GLY A 203 1.11 -0.41 1.60
CA GLY A 203 1.64 0.47 2.64
C GLY A 203 2.92 1.20 2.19
N CYS A 204 3.81 0.55 1.43
CA CYS A 204 4.98 1.24 0.87
C CYS A 204 4.57 2.32 -0.14
N ALA A 205 3.50 2.12 -0.89
CA ALA A 205 2.96 3.12 -1.81
C ALA A 205 2.44 4.37 -1.08
N HIS A 206 1.83 4.20 0.09
CA HIS A 206 1.46 5.31 0.97
C HIS A 206 2.69 6.06 1.52
N LEU A 207 3.74 5.31 1.90
CA LEU A 207 4.98 5.85 2.43
C LEU A 207 5.79 6.73 1.47
N LEU A 208 5.42 6.78 0.18
CA LEU A 208 5.95 7.78 -0.76
C LEU A 208 5.49 9.20 -0.44
N ASN A 209 4.33 9.35 0.21
CA ASN A 209 3.71 10.65 0.46
C ASN A 209 3.68 11.01 1.94
N PHE A 210 3.57 10.04 2.85
CA PHE A 210 3.49 10.29 4.29
C PHE A 210 4.44 9.39 5.06
N GLU A 211 4.73 9.76 6.30
CA GLU A 211 5.62 9.03 7.19
C GLU A 211 4.86 8.26 8.28
N GLY A 212 3.56 8.46 8.46
CA GLY A 212 2.76 7.76 9.48
C GLY A 212 2.22 6.41 8.99
N THR A 213 2.55 5.30 9.67
CA THR A 213 1.97 3.97 9.40
C THR A 213 1.98 3.03 10.61
N ASP A 214 0.89 2.29 10.80
CA ASP A 214 0.81 1.12 11.69
C ASP A 214 0.92 -0.20 10.90
N THR A 215 0.99 -0.12 9.57
CA THR A 215 1.27 -1.26 8.71
C THR A 215 2.76 -1.60 8.77
N MET A 216 3.17 -2.23 9.87
CA MET A 216 4.58 -2.55 10.14
C MET A 216 5.25 -3.37 9.03
N SER A 217 4.49 -4.21 8.33
CA SER A 217 4.98 -4.99 7.19
C SER A 217 5.51 -4.09 6.07
N ALA A 218 4.85 -2.95 5.81
CA ALA A 218 5.31 -1.96 4.85
C ALA A 218 6.53 -1.19 5.34
N ALA A 219 6.50 -0.67 6.57
CA ALA A 219 7.62 0.06 7.15
C ALA A 219 8.91 -0.79 7.16
N TYR A 220 8.79 -2.05 7.58
CA TYR A 220 9.90 -3.01 7.58
C TYR A 220 10.46 -3.23 6.17
N TYR A 221 9.59 -3.52 5.20
CA TYR A 221 10.00 -3.76 3.81
C TYR A 221 10.67 -2.51 3.22
N ALA A 222 10.05 -1.35 3.37
CA ALA A 222 10.61 -0.09 2.87
C ALA A 222 12.00 0.19 3.47
N GLN A 223 12.16 0.00 4.78
CA GLN A 223 13.44 0.21 5.45
C GLN A 223 14.53 -0.76 4.95
N PHE A 224 14.30 -2.06 5.03
CA PHE A 224 15.35 -3.05 4.81
C PHE A 224 15.52 -3.49 3.36
N GLU A 225 14.44 -3.52 2.58
CA GLU A 225 14.47 -3.99 1.19
C GLU A 225 14.63 -2.85 0.18
N LEU A 226 14.17 -1.63 0.50
CA LEU A 226 14.19 -0.49 -0.44
C LEU A 226 15.16 0.63 -0.02
N ASN A 227 15.36 0.88 1.28
CA ASN A 227 16.08 2.06 1.78
C ASN A 227 17.40 1.72 2.51
N GLY A 228 17.98 0.54 2.25
CA GLY A 228 19.31 0.16 2.75
C GLY A 228 19.42 0.16 4.28
N GLY A 229 18.34 -0.17 4.98
CA GLY A 229 18.26 -0.21 6.45
C GLY A 229 18.00 1.14 7.11
N LYS A 230 17.91 2.25 6.35
CA LYS A 230 17.56 3.56 6.91
C LYS A 230 16.07 3.59 7.29
N PRO A 231 15.71 4.10 8.47
CA PRO A 231 14.32 4.13 8.94
C PRO A 231 13.36 4.73 7.91
N VAL A 232 12.21 4.08 7.71
CA VAL A 232 11.09 4.56 6.90
C VAL A 232 9.81 4.28 7.68
N GLY A 233 8.97 5.30 7.82
CA GLY A 233 7.72 5.20 8.56
C GLY A 233 7.91 5.35 10.07
N ASN A 234 6.90 5.91 10.73
CA ASN A 234 6.84 6.16 12.16
C ASN A 234 5.44 5.85 12.70
N SER A 235 5.37 5.48 13.98
CA SER A 235 4.13 5.34 14.72
C SER A 235 4.30 5.82 16.17
N ILE A 236 3.20 5.82 16.92
CA ILE A 236 3.11 6.29 18.30
C ILE A 236 2.36 5.25 19.15
N PRO A 237 2.61 5.20 20.47
CA PRO A 237 1.74 4.47 21.37
C PRO A 237 0.28 4.89 21.20
N ALA A 238 -0.61 3.92 20.97
CA ALA A 238 -2.03 4.14 20.78
C ALA A 238 -2.85 3.06 21.48
N THR A 239 -4.03 3.42 21.98
CA THR A 239 -5.02 2.44 22.46
C THR A 239 -5.96 1.99 21.33
N GLU A 240 -6.55 0.81 21.50
CA GLU A 240 -7.73 0.37 20.76
C GLU A 240 -8.84 -0.02 21.75
N HIS A 241 -10.05 -0.29 21.25
CA HIS A 241 -11.21 -0.56 22.11
C HIS A 241 -11.00 -1.72 23.08
N SER A 242 -10.23 -2.74 22.73
CA SER A 242 -9.93 -3.86 23.64
C SER A 242 -9.22 -3.39 24.93
N VAL A 243 -8.25 -2.46 24.81
CA VAL A 243 -7.54 -1.84 25.92
C VAL A 243 -8.44 -0.89 26.72
N MET A 244 -9.34 -0.17 26.05
CA MET A 244 -10.26 0.74 26.75
C MET A 244 -11.29 -0.03 27.58
N THR A 245 -11.84 -1.10 27.01
CA THR A 245 -12.90 -1.92 27.61
C THR A 245 -12.40 -2.98 28.60
N SER A 246 -11.07 -3.21 28.69
CA SER A 246 -10.49 -4.16 29.64
C SER A 246 -10.43 -3.65 31.09
N TYR A 247 -10.79 -2.39 31.33
CA TYR A 247 -10.82 -1.77 32.66
C TYR A 247 -12.26 -1.67 33.18
N ASN A 248 -12.40 -1.61 34.51
CA ASN A 248 -13.70 -1.40 35.15
C ASN A 248 -14.33 -0.04 34.78
N SER A 249 -13.50 0.93 34.40
CA SER A 249 -13.96 2.22 33.88
C SER A 249 -13.05 2.72 32.76
N GLU A 250 -13.63 3.40 31.77
CA GLU A 250 -12.88 4.04 30.69
C GLU A 250 -11.89 5.09 31.23
N LEU A 251 -12.26 5.79 32.31
CA LEU A 251 -11.40 6.75 33.01
C LEU A 251 -10.10 6.12 33.51
N ASP A 252 -10.16 4.91 34.06
CA ASP A 252 -8.97 4.21 34.56
C ASP A 252 -8.05 3.79 33.42
N SER A 253 -8.62 3.36 32.29
CA SER A 253 -7.83 3.07 31.08
C SER A 253 -7.14 4.32 30.52
N ILE A 254 -7.86 5.46 30.44
CA ILE A 254 -7.27 6.75 30.02
C ILE A 254 -6.13 7.16 30.95
N LYS A 255 -6.32 7.09 32.28
CA LYS A 255 -5.28 7.41 33.25
C LYS A 255 -4.06 6.51 33.08
N LYS A 256 -4.27 5.20 32.90
CA LYS A 256 -3.16 4.27 32.68
C LYS A 256 -2.36 4.62 31.41
N ALA A 257 -3.04 4.88 30.30
CA ALA A 257 -2.36 5.28 29.06
C ALA A 257 -1.55 6.58 29.22
N LEU A 258 -2.10 7.58 29.94
CA LEU A 258 -1.38 8.82 30.27
C LEU A 258 -0.23 8.60 31.26
N GLU A 259 -0.36 7.65 32.19
CA GLU A 259 0.70 7.30 33.13
C GLU A 259 1.91 6.70 32.40
N GLU A 260 1.68 5.79 31.46
CA GLU A 260 2.74 5.11 30.70
C GLU A 260 3.35 6.00 29.61
N TYR A 261 2.50 6.65 28.81
CA TYR A 261 2.94 7.30 27.55
C TYR A 261 2.65 8.80 27.50
N GLY A 262 1.98 9.37 28.51
CA GLY A 262 1.49 10.75 28.48
C GLY A 262 2.57 11.84 28.46
N SER A 263 3.83 11.51 28.80
CA SER A 263 4.97 12.42 28.65
C SER A 263 5.50 12.51 27.22
N GLY A 264 5.19 11.52 26.38
CA GLY A 264 5.47 11.53 24.95
C GLY A 264 4.26 11.96 24.13
N LEU A 265 4.07 11.30 22.99
CA LEU A 265 2.90 11.43 22.12
C LEU A 265 2.08 10.14 22.24
N VAL A 266 0.81 10.24 22.63
CA VAL A 266 -0.08 9.09 22.81
C VAL A 266 -1.44 9.36 22.18
N SER A 267 -1.96 8.38 21.44
CA SER A 267 -3.34 8.39 20.93
C SER A 267 -4.25 7.53 21.80
N ILE A 268 -5.39 8.08 22.22
CA ILE A 268 -6.36 7.34 23.03
C ILE A 268 -7.70 7.37 22.30
N VAL A 269 -8.25 6.18 22.00
CA VAL A 269 -9.63 6.07 21.51
C VAL A 269 -10.61 6.34 22.65
N MET A 270 -11.56 7.25 22.43
CA MET A 270 -12.41 7.81 23.51
C MET A 270 -13.92 7.63 23.27
N ASP A 271 -14.31 6.81 22.30
CA ASP A 271 -15.70 6.51 21.97
C ASP A 271 -16.06 5.04 22.24
N SER A 272 -15.44 4.41 23.24
CA SER A 272 -15.71 3.00 23.54
C SER A 272 -17.11 2.77 24.12
N TYR A 273 -17.68 3.78 24.78
CA TYR A 273 -19.03 3.74 25.35
C TYR A 273 -19.90 4.92 24.88
N ASP A 274 -19.44 6.14 25.17
CA ASP A 274 -20.15 7.39 24.82
C ASP A 274 -19.12 8.51 24.67
N TYR A 275 -18.86 8.90 23.42
CA TYR A 275 -17.88 9.95 23.09
C TYR A 275 -18.25 11.29 23.71
N LYS A 276 -19.53 11.64 23.77
CA LYS A 276 -19.98 12.90 24.37
C LYS A 276 -19.66 12.93 25.86
N ASN A 277 -19.98 11.84 26.57
CA ASN A 277 -19.61 11.71 27.98
C ASN A 277 -18.08 11.73 28.17
N ALA A 278 -17.32 11.11 27.26
CA ALA A 278 -15.86 11.14 27.30
C ALA A 278 -15.32 12.57 27.19
N LEU A 279 -15.86 13.39 26.30
CA LEU A 279 -15.49 14.80 26.12
C LEU A 279 -15.99 15.74 27.24
N GLU A 280 -17.17 15.47 27.80
CA GLU A 280 -17.80 16.32 28.82
C GLU A 280 -17.33 16.02 30.24
N ASN A 281 -17.00 14.76 30.55
CA ASN A 281 -16.74 14.31 31.92
C ASN A 281 -15.35 13.67 32.07
N LEU A 282 -14.94 12.78 31.16
CA LEU A 282 -13.67 12.05 31.33
C LEU A 282 -12.44 12.89 31.00
N LEU A 283 -12.48 13.64 29.88
CA LEU A 283 -11.38 14.50 29.45
C LEU A 283 -11.06 15.60 30.50
N PRO A 284 -12.04 16.33 31.06
CA PRO A 284 -11.77 17.25 32.18
C PRO A 284 -11.20 16.53 33.42
N ALA A 285 -11.69 15.32 33.74
CA ALA A 285 -11.25 14.58 34.91
C ALA A 285 -9.76 14.16 34.84
N VAL A 286 -9.19 14.03 33.64
CA VAL A 286 -7.76 13.73 33.44
C VAL A 286 -6.89 14.95 33.15
N LYS A 287 -7.46 16.17 33.09
CA LYS A 287 -6.74 17.40 32.77
C LYS A 287 -5.48 17.59 33.62
N SER A 288 -5.61 17.49 34.95
CA SER A 288 -4.49 17.70 35.87
C SER A 288 -3.36 16.68 35.67
N LEU A 289 -3.71 15.41 35.41
CA LEU A 289 -2.74 14.36 35.11
C LEU A 289 -2.04 14.64 33.76
N LYS A 290 -2.82 14.99 32.73
CA LYS A 290 -2.29 15.29 31.40
C LYS A 290 -1.32 16.48 31.43
N LEU A 291 -1.70 17.59 32.08
CA LEU A 291 -0.84 18.76 32.22
C LEU A 291 0.43 18.44 33.03
N LYS A 292 0.32 17.62 34.08
CA LYS A 292 1.49 17.17 34.86
C LYS A 292 2.45 16.33 34.01
N LYS A 293 1.93 15.52 33.09
CA LYS A 293 2.75 14.70 32.18
C LYS A 293 3.41 15.53 31.08
N GLY A 294 2.82 16.67 30.70
CA GLY A 294 3.26 17.43 29.53
C GLY A 294 2.80 16.69 28.27
N GLY A 295 3.72 16.38 27.36
CA GLY A 295 3.48 15.55 26.16
C GLY A 295 2.30 15.97 25.27
N ILE A 296 1.99 15.17 24.25
CA ILE A 296 0.83 15.40 23.35
C ILE A 296 -0.16 14.26 23.51
N LEU A 297 -1.44 14.60 23.73
CA LEU A 297 -2.54 13.65 23.72
C LEU A 297 -3.30 13.83 22.40
N VAL A 298 -3.44 12.76 21.63
CA VAL A 298 -4.32 12.70 20.47
C VAL A 298 -5.61 12.02 20.91
N ILE A 299 -6.71 12.76 20.89
CA ILE A 299 -8.05 12.23 21.15
C ILE A 299 -8.55 11.61 19.85
N ARG A 300 -8.92 10.33 19.87
CA ARG A 300 -9.39 9.61 18.69
C ARG A 300 -10.86 9.21 18.83
N PRO A 301 -11.80 9.88 18.14
CA PRO A 301 -13.07 9.26 17.79
C PRO A 301 -12.86 8.20 16.70
N ASP A 302 -13.61 7.09 16.74
CA ASP A 302 -13.52 5.98 15.77
C ASP A 302 -14.90 5.57 15.20
N SER A 303 -15.95 6.34 15.52
CA SER A 303 -17.33 6.11 15.09
C SER A 303 -18.12 7.41 15.00
N GLY A 304 -19.27 7.39 14.32
CA GLY A 304 -20.14 8.55 14.13
C GLY A 304 -19.83 9.35 12.85
N ASP A 305 -20.42 10.55 12.74
CA ASP A 305 -20.15 11.46 11.63
C ASP A 305 -18.75 12.08 11.78
N VAL A 306 -17.93 11.93 10.74
CA VAL A 306 -16.50 12.30 10.78
C VAL A 306 -16.27 13.80 10.96
N VAL A 307 -17.19 14.66 10.48
CA VAL A 307 -17.06 16.11 10.63
C VAL A 307 -17.47 16.53 12.05
N THR A 308 -18.62 16.03 12.49
CA THR A 308 -19.21 16.38 13.79
C THR A 308 -18.29 15.96 14.93
N THR A 309 -17.80 14.73 14.91
CA THR A 309 -16.94 14.19 15.99
C THR A 309 -15.61 14.93 16.11
N VAL A 310 -15.00 15.34 15.00
CA VAL A 310 -13.78 16.15 15.01
C VAL A 310 -14.05 17.53 15.60
N ILE A 311 -15.15 18.19 15.22
CA ILE A 311 -15.53 19.51 15.74
C ILE A 311 -15.81 19.43 17.26
N ASP A 312 -16.57 18.43 17.71
CA ASP A 312 -16.87 18.23 19.12
C ASP A 312 -15.59 18.01 19.94
N GLY A 313 -14.66 17.21 19.42
CA GLY A 313 -13.35 16.98 20.04
C GLY A 313 -12.52 18.26 20.16
N LEU A 314 -12.51 19.12 19.13
CA LEU A 314 -11.81 20.41 19.15
C LEU A 314 -12.43 21.38 20.19
N ILE A 315 -13.76 21.49 20.22
CA ILE A 315 -14.48 22.32 21.19
C ILE A 315 -14.21 21.84 22.62
N ALA A 316 -14.24 20.53 22.84
CA ALA A 316 -13.94 19.95 24.15
C ALA A 316 -12.49 20.22 24.57
N CYS A 317 -11.52 20.08 23.65
CA CYS A 317 -10.13 20.41 23.91
C CYS A 317 -9.95 21.89 24.29
N ASP A 318 -10.56 22.82 23.55
CA ASP A 318 -10.51 24.25 23.87
C ASP A 318 -11.12 24.55 25.24
N ARG A 319 -12.31 24.00 25.54
CA ARG A 319 -12.95 24.16 26.86
C ARG A 319 -12.08 23.62 28.00
N VAL A 320 -11.40 22.50 27.80
CA VAL A 320 -10.61 21.84 28.85
C VAL A 320 -9.22 22.43 28.99
N PHE A 321 -8.49 22.62 27.90
CA PHE A 321 -7.08 23.01 27.90
C PHE A 321 -6.82 24.46 27.47
N GLY A 322 -7.80 25.10 26.83
CA GLY A 322 -7.67 26.39 26.18
C GLY A 322 -7.09 26.27 24.78
N SER A 323 -7.17 27.37 24.02
CA SER A 323 -6.54 27.54 22.72
C SER A 323 -5.82 28.88 22.64
N ILE A 324 -4.96 28.99 21.63
CA ILE A 324 -4.34 30.24 21.22
C ILE A 324 -4.65 30.46 19.74
N LYS A 325 -4.79 31.72 19.36
CA LYS A 325 -4.87 32.14 17.95
C LYS A 325 -3.45 32.16 17.39
N ASN A 326 -3.26 31.59 16.21
CA ASN A 326 -1.96 31.55 15.56
C ASN A 326 -1.70 32.84 14.76
N GLU A 327 -0.62 32.89 13.97
CA GLU A 327 -0.27 34.10 13.21
C GLU A 327 -1.25 34.39 12.05
N LEU A 328 -2.01 33.38 11.63
CA LEU A 328 -2.88 33.44 10.45
C LEU A 328 -4.32 33.84 10.76
N GLY A 329 -4.81 33.63 11.98
CA GLY A 329 -6.21 33.93 12.30
C GLY A 329 -6.86 32.98 13.28
#